data_AF-A0A7C7SEL0-F1
#
_entry.id   AF-A0A7C7SEL0-F1
#
_cell.length_a   1.000
_cell.length_b   1.000
_cell.length_c   1.000
_cell.angle_alpha   90.00
_cell.angle_beta   90.00
_cell.angle_gamma   90.00
#
_symmetry.space_group_name_H-M   'P 1'
#
loop_
_entity.id
_entity.type
_entity.pdbx_description
1 polymer ?
#
loop_
_entity_poly.entity_id
_entity_poly.type
_entity_poly.pdbx_seq_one_letter_code
_entity_poly.pdbx_strand_id
1 'polypeptide(L)'
;MSMRMSRSGLVARSRRRYGGMIVHVGIVLMFLGFAGSGYKLDSQVLLRPGDTHEIGHYSIQYDRLSTNTDDQKQMITAHMTVFEDGVNVGGLTPARWYFFKHESEPTTEVGIRHTVSEDLYIVLAGYEVGDQAGSFQVTVNPLVNWIWFGFTVLALGTGLALLPESAFAYAAATVPAGTATASTALLAAALTLSSPTSVAAQPLGLQGAQQEVNIPASALEIDLRRSLVCMCGSPGCGKKILAECTCVEAAATREELKGLVAEGLTRDEVLRFYVDKHGSQEALAMPLDEGFNRLAWLFPYLLAAAAAVALGGALVRWTRHGREPQLTTGNAQADAEFEARLDDELRNLD
;
A
#
# COMPACT_ATOMS: atom_id res chain seq x y z
N MET A 1 -38.08 26.53 32.30
CA MET A 1 -38.08 26.37 30.83
C MET A 1 -36.83 25.59 30.43
N SER A 2 -36.97 24.29 30.19
CA SER A 2 -35.87 23.36 30.00
C SER A 2 -35.29 23.50 28.59
N MET A 3 -34.10 24.10 28.47
CA MET A 3 -33.40 24.26 27.19
C MET A 3 -32.86 22.88 26.75
N ARG A 4 -33.54 22.26 25.77
CA ARG A 4 -33.04 21.06 25.09
C ARG A 4 -31.75 21.43 24.34
N MET A 5 -30.59 21.14 24.92
CA MET A 5 -29.31 21.18 24.21
C MET A 5 -29.36 20.18 23.06
N SER A 6 -29.51 20.69 21.84
CA SER A 6 -29.44 19.88 20.63
C SER A 6 -28.03 19.30 20.48
N ARG A 7 -27.93 17.97 20.36
CA ARG A 7 -26.66 17.22 20.21
C ARG A 7 -25.80 17.69 19.03
N SER A 8 -26.39 18.37 18.05
CA SER A 8 -25.70 18.92 16.87
C SER A 8 -24.72 20.07 17.18
N GLY A 9 -24.91 20.81 18.28
CA GLY A 9 -24.01 21.93 18.63
C GLY A 9 -22.63 21.52 19.17
N LEU A 10 -22.50 20.30 19.72
CA LEU A 10 -21.25 19.79 20.30
C LEU A 10 -20.26 19.30 19.24
N VAL A 11 -20.77 18.75 18.13
CA VAL A 11 -19.95 18.26 17.00
C VAL A 11 -19.33 19.44 16.24
N ALA A 12 -20.08 20.53 16.04
CA ALA A 12 -19.60 21.73 15.36
C ALA A 12 -18.46 22.43 16.12
N ARG A 13 -18.53 22.50 17.46
CA ARG A 13 -17.53 23.19 18.30
C ARG A 13 -16.20 22.42 18.45
N SER A 14 -16.18 21.12 18.17
CA SER A 14 -14.96 20.28 18.27
C SER A 14 -14.64 19.52 16.97
N ARG A 15 -14.96 20.13 15.82
CA ARG A 15 -14.70 19.61 14.45
C ARG A 15 -13.30 19.06 14.25
N ARG A 16 -12.28 19.77 14.74
CA ARG A 16 -10.87 19.40 14.59
C ARG A 16 -10.54 18.14 15.40
N ARG A 17 -11.20 17.96 16.55
CA ARG A 17 -11.06 16.78 17.41
C ARG A 17 -11.78 15.58 16.81
N TYR A 18 -13.04 15.73 16.37
CA TYR A 18 -13.78 14.63 15.73
C TYR A 18 -13.20 14.25 14.36
N GLY A 19 -12.89 15.22 13.51
CA GLY A 19 -12.22 14.98 12.22
C GLY A 19 -10.86 14.31 12.42
N GLY A 20 -10.08 14.75 13.41
CA GLY A 20 -8.85 14.09 13.82
C GLY A 20 -9.05 12.63 14.25
N MET A 21 -10.06 12.33 15.08
CA MET A 21 -10.37 10.95 15.47
C MET A 21 -10.78 10.08 14.28
N ILE A 22 -11.57 10.62 13.33
CA ILE A 22 -11.96 9.91 12.11
C ILE A 22 -10.73 9.60 11.25
N VAL A 23 -9.79 10.56 11.11
CA VAL A 23 -8.52 10.33 10.41
C VAL A 23 -7.73 9.19 11.06
N HIS A 24 -7.62 9.16 12.39
CA HIS A 24 -6.91 8.08 13.09
C HIS A 24 -7.60 6.72 12.89
N VAL A 25 -8.94 6.68 12.91
CA VAL A 25 -9.68 5.46 12.57
C VAL A 25 -9.38 5.02 11.13
N GLY A 26 -9.33 5.95 10.17
CA GLY A 26 -8.93 5.67 8.79
C GLY A 26 -7.52 5.05 8.70
N ILE A 27 -6.56 5.60 9.44
CA ILE A 27 -5.19 5.06 9.52
C ILE A 27 -5.18 3.66 10.12
N VAL A 28 -5.91 3.41 11.22
CA VAL A 28 -6.02 2.08 11.84
C VAL A 28 -6.60 1.05 10.86
N LEU A 29 -7.62 1.44 10.08
CA LEU A 29 -8.21 0.58 9.04
C LEU A 29 -7.22 0.26 7.91
N MET A 30 -6.37 1.22 7.50
CA MET A 30 -5.29 0.95 6.55
C MET A 30 -4.26 -0.04 7.10
N PHE A 31 -3.85 0.12 8.35
CA PHE A 31 -2.94 -0.84 9.00
C PHE A 31 -3.53 -2.25 9.07
N LEU A 32 -4.85 -2.37 9.30
CA LEU A 32 -5.54 -3.66 9.22
C LEU A 32 -5.44 -4.25 7.80
N GLY A 33 -5.64 -3.43 6.76
CA GLY A 33 -5.46 -3.83 5.38
C GLY A 33 -4.04 -4.31 5.06
N PHE A 34 -3.01 -3.55 5.49
CA PHE A 34 -1.61 -3.94 5.32
C PHE A 34 -1.24 -5.21 6.09
N ALA A 35 -1.78 -5.40 7.29
CA ALA A 35 -1.58 -6.63 8.05
C ALA A 35 -2.08 -7.87 7.30
N GLY A 36 -3.09 -7.71 6.44
CA GLY A 36 -3.56 -8.75 5.52
C GLY A 36 -2.45 -9.29 4.62
N SER A 37 -1.49 -8.48 4.19
CA SER A 37 -0.42 -8.91 3.28
C SER A 37 0.39 -10.13 3.77
N GLY A 38 0.44 -10.38 5.07
CA GLY A 38 1.08 -11.57 5.65
C GLY A 38 0.37 -12.89 5.32
N TYR A 39 -0.90 -12.84 4.91
CA TYR A 39 -1.72 -13.99 4.51
C TYR A 39 -1.90 -14.08 2.99
N LYS A 40 -1.13 -13.30 2.22
CA LYS A 40 -1.15 -13.34 0.75
C LYS A 40 -0.75 -14.72 0.23
N LEU A 41 -1.55 -15.26 -0.69
CA LEU A 41 -1.22 -16.48 -1.43
C LEU A 41 -0.81 -16.10 -2.85
N ASP A 42 0.23 -16.74 -3.38
CA ASP A 42 0.74 -16.51 -4.73
C ASP A 42 1.19 -17.83 -5.35
N SER A 43 0.75 -18.10 -6.56
CA SER A 43 1.06 -19.32 -7.32
C SER A 43 1.27 -18.99 -8.79
N GLN A 44 2.19 -19.69 -9.44
CA GLN A 44 2.41 -19.61 -10.88
C GLN A 44 2.21 -21.01 -11.46
N VAL A 45 1.30 -21.14 -12.42
CA VAL A 45 0.90 -22.45 -12.97
C VAL A 45 0.74 -22.43 -14.48
N LEU A 46 1.11 -23.54 -15.12
CA LEU A 46 0.79 -23.81 -16.52
C LEU A 46 -0.51 -24.61 -16.55
N LEU A 47 -1.53 -24.10 -17.23
CA LEU A 47 -2.80 -24.79 -17.39
C LEU A 47 -3.11 -24.99 -18.87
N ARG A 48 -3.71 -26.14 -19.18
CA ARG A 48 -4.34 -26.44 -20.47
C ARG A 48 -5.87 -26.40 -20.32
N PRO A 49 -6.63 -26.21 -21.41
CA PRO A 49 -8.08 -26.16 -21.33
C PRO A 49 -8.64 -27.42 -20.64
N GLY A 50 -9.49 -27.20 -19.63
CA GLY A 50 -10.05 -28.23 -18.75
C GLY A 50 -9.28 -28.43 -17.44
N ASP A 51 -8.02 -28.00 -17.36
CA ASP A 51 -7.24 -28.09 -16.12
C ASP A 51 -7.80 -27.15 -15.05
N THR A 52 -7.64 -27.57 -13.79
CA THR A 52 -8.08 -26.81 -12.63
C THR A 52 -6.93 -26.63 -11.66
N HIS A 53 -6.82 -25.45 -11.07
CA HIS A 53 -5.83 -25.13 -10.04
C HIS A 53 -6.50 -24.62 -8.78
N GLU A 54 -6.07 -25.15 -7.63
CA GLU A 54 -6.58 -24.77 -6.32
C GLU A 54 -5.59 -23.85 -5.60
N ILE A 55 -6.12 -22.76 -5.02
CA ILE A 55 -5.38 -21.82 -4.19
C ILE A 55 -6.27 -21.32 -3.05
N GLY A 56 -5.93 -21.69 -1.81
CA GLY A 56 -6.82 -21.44 -0.67
C GLY A 56 -8.16 -22.17 -0.85
N HIS A 57 -9.26 -21.44 -0.75
CA HIS A 57 -10.64 -21.90 -1.01
C HIS A 57 -11.11 -21.65 -2.44
N TYR A 58 -10.24 -21.09 -3.30
CA TYR A 58 -10.54 -20.90 -4.72
C TYR A 58 -10.09 -22.09 -5.55
N SER A 59 -10.94 -22.51 -6.47
CA SER A 59 -10.63 -23.45 -7.54
C SER A 59 -10.86 -22.75 -8.88
N ILE A 60 -9.83 -22.69 -9.70
CA ILE A 60 -9.83 -21.95 -10.96
C ILE A 60 -9.69 -22.94 -12.09
N GLN A 61 -10.72 -23.03 -12.93
CA GLN A 61 -10.72 -23.84 -14.13
C GLN A 61 -10.35 -22.98 -15.33
N TYR A 62 -9.43 -23.47 -16.14
CA TYR A 62 -9.07 -22.81 -17.39
C TYR A 62 -9.93 -23.36 -18.54
N ASP A 63 -10.74 -22.50 -19.16
CA ASP A 63 -11.74 -22.94 -20.13
C ASP A 63 -11.19 -22.98 -21.55
N ARG A 64 -10.53 -21.89 -21.99
CA ARG A 64 -9.98 -21.77 -23.35
C ARG A 64 -9.10 -20.52 -23.52
N LEU A 65 -8.23 -20.54 -24.53
CA LEU A 65 -7.61 -19.33 -25.06
C LEU A 65 -8.43 -18.79 -26.23
N SER A 66 -8.48 -17.48 -26.37
CA SER A 66 -9.08 -16.83 -27.53
C SER A 66 -8.20 -15.71 -28.01
N THR A 67 -8.05 -15.63 -29.33
CA THR A 67 -7.34 -14.55 -30.01
C THR A 67 -8.37 -13.72 -30.74
N ASN A 68 -8.49 -12.45 -30.35
CA ASN A 68 -9.33 -11.47 -31.03
C ASN A 68 -8.44 -10.32 -31.52
N THR A 69 -8.80 -9.69 -32.62
CA THR A 69 -8.05 -8.57 -33.19
C THR A 69 -9.04 -7.49 -33.57
N ASP A 70 -8.80 -6.26 -33.12
CA ASP A 70 -9.52 -5.06 -33.54
C ASP A 70 -8.61 -4.17 -34.42
N ASP A 71 -9.07 -2.99 -34.80
CA ASP A 71 -8.33 -2.05 -35.67
C ASP A 71 -7.05 -1.49 -35.04
N GLN A 72 -6.85 -1.63 -33.73
CA GLN A 72 -5.76 -1.03 -32.96
C GLN A 72 -4.89 -2.06 -32.25
N LYS A 73 -5.42 -3.25 -31.92
CA LYS A 73 -4.73 -4.24 -31.11
C LYS A 73 -5.17 -5.68 -31.39
N GLN A 74 -4.24 -6.60 -31.20
CA GLN A 74 -4.52 -8.01 -31.00
C GLN A 74 -4.62 -8.32 -29.50
N MET A 75 -5.63 -9.09 -29.10
CA MET A 75 -5.95 -9.44 -27.73
C MET A 75 -5.92 -10.96 -27.58
N ILE A 76 -5.05 -11.44 -26.72
CA ILE A 76 -4.98 -12.84 -26.31
C ILE A 76 -5.67 -12.94 -24.96
N THR A 77 -6.86 -13.52 -24.93
CA THR A 77 -7.74 -13.58 -23.76
C THR A 77 -7.93 -15.02 -23.32
N ALA A 78 -7.55 -15.33 -22.08
CA ALA A 78 -7.85 -16.60 -21.46
C ALA A 78 -9.22 -16.49 -20.77
N HIS A 79 -10.10 -17.47 -21.00
CA HIS A 79 -11.37 -17.58 -20.30
C HIS A 79 -11.19 -18.56 -19.17
N MET A 80 -11.56 -18.15 -17.95
CA MET A 80 -11.39 -18.95 -16.76
C MET A 80 -12.67 -18.91 -15.94
N THR A 81 -13.06 -20.04 -15.37
CA THR A 81 -14.19 -20.14 -14.45
C THR A 81 -13.67 -20.30 -13.04
N VAL A 82 -14.17 -19.46 -12.12
CA VAL A 82 -13.74 -19.47 -10.72
C VAL A 82 -14.82 -20.09 -9.85
N PHE A 83 -14.39 -20.96 -8.95
CA PHE A 83 -15.19 -21.60 -7.92
C PHE A 83 -14.67 -21.19 -6.55
N GLU A 84 -15.58 -20.94 -5.62
CA GLU A 84 -15.30 -20.61 -4.22
C GLU A 84 -16.03 -21.66 -3.36
N ASP A 85 -15.28 -22.46 -2.60
CA ASP A 85 -15.83 -23.60 -1.83
C ASP A 85 -16.70 -24.55 -2.68
N GLY A 86 -16.33 -24.74 -3.96
CA GLY A 86 -17.05 -25.56 -4.93
C GLY A 86 -18.27 -24.91 -5.57
N VAL A 87 -18.63 -23.68 -5.18
CA VAL A 87 -19.71 -22.90 -5.80
C VAL A 87 -19.14 -22.04 -6.92
N ASN A 88 -19.75 -22.07 -8.10
CA ASN A 88 -19.33 -21.20 -9.22
C ASN A 88 -19.63 -19.73 -8.88
N VAL A 89 -18.59 -18.90 -8.87
CA VAL A 89 -18.68 -17.48 -8.51
C VAL A 89 -18.52 -16.52 -9.70
N GLY A 90 -18.38 -17.06 -10.91
CA GLY A 90 -18.29 -16.33 -12.16
C GLY A 90 -17.01 -16.62 -12.95
N GLY A 91 -16.92 -16.01 -14.13
CA GLY A 91 -15.75 -16.11 -15.00
C GLY A 91 -14.82 -14.90 -14.87
N LEU A 92 -13.52 -15.14 -15.01
CA LEU A 92 -12.48 -14.11 -15.17
C LEU A 92 -11.81 -14.26 -16.54
N THR A 93 -11.50 -13.14 -17.17
CA THR A 93 -10.92 -13.09 -18.51
C THR A 93 -9.59 -12.34 -18.54
N PRO A 94 -8.53 -12.84 -17.90
CA PRO A 94 -7.21 -12.22 -18.01
C PRO A 94 -6.73 -12.22 -19.46
N ALA A 95 -6.11 -11.13 -19.88
CA ALA A 95 -5.72 -10.95 -21.27
C ALA A 95 -4.36 -10.26 -21.43
N ARG A 96 -3.78 -10.40 -22.62
CA ARG A 96 -2.63 -9.61 -23.08
C ARG A 96 -3.01 -8.89 -24.37
N TRP A 97 -2.74 -7.60 -24.42
CA TRP A 97 -3.02 -6.76 -25.58
C TRP A 97 -1.73 -6.31 -26.24
N TYR A 98 -1.66 -6.55 -27.54
CA TYR A 98 -0.57 -6.18 -28.44
C TYR A 98 -1.08 -5.06 -29.33
N PHE A 99 -0.66 -3.83 -29.08
CA PHE A 99 -1.06 -2.69 -29.88
C PHE A 99 -0.25 -2.64 -31.17
N PHE A 100 -0.92 -2.38 -32.29
CA PHE A 100 -0.22 -2.21 -33.56
C PHE A 100 0.74 -1.02 -33.47
N LYS A 101 1.92 -1.18 -34.08
CA LYS A 101 3.08 -0.25 -33.98
C LYS A 101 3.83 -0.28 -32.64
N HIS A 102 3.34 -0.99 -31.63
CA HIS A 102 3.98 -1.17 -30.31
C HIS A 102 3.93 -2.63 -29.84
N GLU A 103 4.09 -3.58 -30.78
CA GLU A 103 3.93 -5.03 -30.52
C GLU A 103 4.97 -5.58 -29.54
N SER A 104 6.15 -4.94 -29.45
CA SER A 104 7.20 -5.29 -28.48
C SER A 104 6.88 -4.88 -27.04
N GLU A 105 5.82 -4.09 -26.82
CA GLU A 105 5.42 -3.53 -25.53
C GLU A 105 3.97 -3.93 -25.17
N PRO A 106 3.69 -5.24 -25.01
CA PRO A 106 2.34 -5.69 -24.70
C PRO A 106 1.88 -5.22 -23.32
N THR A 107 0.59 -4.91 -23.22
CA THR A 107 -0.07 -4.58 -21.95
C THR A 107 -0.84 -5.79 -21.44
N THR A 108 -1.01 -5.86 -20.12
CA THR A 108 -1.67 -6.99 -19.46
C THR A 108 -2.95 -6.52 -18.80
N GLU A 109 -4.06 -7.14 -19.16
CA GLU A 109 -5.36 -6.98 -18.51
C GLU A 109 -5.51 -8.09 -17.46
N VAL A 110 -5.69 -7.68 -16.22
CA VAL A 110 -5.73 -8.60 -15.08
C VAL A 110 -7.17 -9.03 -14.83
N GLY A 111 -7.41 -10.34 -14.69
CA GLY A 111 -8.68 -10.84 -14.20
C GLY A 111 -8.76 -10.58 -12.70
N ILE A 112 -9.67 -9.72 -12.26
CA ILE A 112 -9.80 -9.35 -10.85
C ILE A 112 -11.21 -9.67 -10.37
N ARG A 113 -11.28 -10.37 -9.24
CA ARG A 113 -12.51 -10.53 -8.47
C ARG A 113 -12.33 -9.87 -7.11
N HIS A 114 -13.20 -8.90 -6.82
CA HIS A 114 -13.23 -8.21 -5.54
C HIS A 114 -14.25 -8.82 -4.58
N THR A 115 -13.81 -9.10 -3.36
CA THR A 115 -14.66 -9.53 -2.24
C THR A 115 -14.39 -8.62 -1.03
N VAL A 116 -15.27 -8.63 -0.03
CA VAL A 116 -15.10 -7.78 1.17
C VAL A 116 -13.84 -8.14 1.98
N SER A 117 -13.48 -9.43 2.03
CA SER A 117 -12.35 -9.95 2.79
C SER A 117 -11.05 -10.05 1.98
N GLU A 118 -11.12 -10.22 0.67
CA GLU A 118 -9.96 -10.48 -0.18
C GLU A 118 -10.24 -10.18 -1.65
N ASP A 119 -9.17 -10.08 -2.43
CA ASP A 119 -9.22 -9.88 -3.86
C ASP A 119 -8.41 -10.99 -4.56
N LEU A 120 -9.04 -11.68 -5.52
CA LEU A 120 -8.39 -12.69 -6.36
C LEU A 120 -7.92 -12.02 -7.65
N TYR A 121 -6.62 -12.15 -7.93
CA TYR A 121 -5.97 -11.65 -9.13
C TYR A 121 -5.49 -12.84 -9.97
N ILE A 122 -5.78 -12.79 -11.26
CA ILE A 122 -5.25 -13.74 -12.23
C ILE A 122 -4.61 -12.97 -13.37
N VAL A 123 -3.35 -13.28 -13.66
CA VAL A 123 -2.55 -12.63 -14.69
C VAL A 123 -2.13 -13.67 -15.70
N LEU A 124 -2.36 -13.40 -16.99
CA LEU A 124 -1.81 -14.21 -18.08
C LEU A 124 -0.34 -13.80 -18.31
N ALA A 125 0.58 -14.53 -17.69
CA ALA A 125 2.02 -14.26 -17.76
C ALA A 125 2.60 -14.68 -19.13
N GLY A 126 2.12 -15.80 -19.68
CA GLY A 126 2.54 -16.32 -20.97
C GLY A 126 1.50 -17.25 -21.58
N TYR A 127 1.62 -17.57 -22.86
CA TYR A 127 0.68 -18.43 -23.56
C TYR A 127 1.35 -19.10 -24.77
N GLU A 128 0.80 -20.22 -25.18
CA GLU A 128 1.11 -20.93 -26.42
C GLU A 128 -0.20 -21.16 -27.18
N VAL A 129 -0.32 -20.59 -28.38
CA VAL A 129 -1.58 -20.59 -29.13
C VAL A 129 -1.87 -21.97 -29.70
N GLY A 130 -0.84 -22.71 -30.12
CA GLY A 130 -0.97 -24.04 -30.73
C GLY A 130 -1.56 -25.07 -29.78
N ASP A 131 -1.01 -25.14 -28.56
CA ASP A 131 -1.43 -26.08 -27.52
C ASP A 131 -2.56 -25.55 -26.62
N GLN A 132 -3.01 -24.31 -26.87
CA GLN A 132 -3.92 -23.56 -26.00
C GLN A 132 -3.43 -23.43 -24.55
N ALA A 133 -2.14 -23.64 -24.29
CA ALA A 133 -1.58 -23.59 -22.94
C ALA A 133 -1.41 -22.14 -22.47
N GLY A 134 -1.71 -21.88 -21.20
CA GLY A 134 -1.55 -20.57 -20.57
C GLY A 134 -0.73 -20.68 -19.29
N SER A 135 0.24 -19.78 -19.12
CA SER A 135 0.95 -19.58 -17.87
C SER A 135 0.27 -18.46 -17.09
N PHE A 136 -0.23 -18.80 -15.90
CA PHE A 136 -1.03 -17.93 -15.06
C PHE A 136 -0.30 -17.65 -13.75
N GLN A 137 -0.23 -16.37 -13.37
CA GLN A 137 0.08 -15.99 -12.01
C GLN A 137 -1.23 -15.69 -11.29
N VAL A 138 -1.51 -16.49 -10.27
CA VAL A 138 -2.71 -16.40 -9.45
C VAL A 138 -2.31 -15.92 -8.06
N THR A 139 -2.95 -14.85 -7.60
CA THR A 139 -2.63 -14.22 -6.33
C THR A 139 -3.91 -13.90 -5.56
N VAL A 140 -3.98 -14.32 -4.30
CA VAL A 140 -5.05 -13.94 -3.37
C VAL A 140 -4.50 -12.89 -2.41
N ASN A 141 -5.04 -11.67 -2.49
CA ASN A 141 -4.64 -10.54 -1.66
C ASN A 141 -5.74 -10.24 -0.63
N PRO A 142 -5.57 -10.64 0.63
CA PRO A 142 -6.56 -10.36 1.67
C PRO A 142 -6.53 -8.89 2.11
N LEU A 143 -7.71 -8.38 2.44
CA LEU A 143 -7.98 -7.08 3.07
C LEU A 143 -7.56 -5.82 2.28
N VAL A 144 -7.30 -5.92 0.98
CA VAL A 144 -6.97 -4.75 0.14
C VAL A 144 -8.09 -3.69 0.16
N ASN A 145 -9.35 -4.12 0.13
CA ASN A 145 -10.50 -3.22 0.23
C ASN A 145 -10.54 -2.38 1.52
N TRP A 146 -9.95 -2.87 2.62
CA TRP A 146 -9.86 -2.11 3.87
C TRP A 146 -8.88 -0.93 3.80
N ILE A 147 -7.87 -1.03 2.93
CA ILE A 147 -6.95 0.08 2.64
C ILE A 147 -7.74 1.21 1.95
N TRP A 148 -8.51 0.87 0.92
CA TRP A 148 -9.36 1.83 0.19
C TRP A 148 -10.46 2.43 1.06
N PHE A 149 -11.07 1.62 1.91
CA PHE A 149 -12.03 2.11 2.90
C PHE A 149 -11.36 3.05 3.90
N GLY A 150 -10.16 2.72 4.39
CA GLY A 150 -9.35 3.60 5.23
C GLY A 150 -9.04 4.95 4.55
N PHE A 151 -8.69 4.94 3.26
CA PHE A 151 -8.48 6.17 2.47
C PHE A 151 -9.75 7.02 2.40
N THR A 152 -10.90 6.38 2.17
CA THR A 152 -12.20 7.07 2.15
C THR A 152 -12.51 7.72 3.50
N VAL A 153 -12.33 6.98 4.60
CA VAL A 153 -12.55 7.49 5.97
C VAL A 153 -11.58 8.63 6.29
N LEU A 154 -10.31 8.50 5.92
CA LEU A 154 -9.29 9.54 6.09
C LEU A 154 -9.66 10.80 5.31
N ALA A 155 -10.07 10.68 4.05
CA ALA A 155 -10.50 11.80 3.23
C ALA A 155 -11.71 12.52 3.85
N LEU A 156 -12.71 11.77 4.33
CA LEU A 156 -13.86 12.33 5.04
C LEU A 156 -13.47 13.03 6.35
N GLY A 157 -12.59 12.42 7.15
CA GLY A 157 -12.10 13.01 8.40
C GLY A 157 -11.29 14.28 8.16
N THR A 158 -10.50 14.30 7.08
CA THR A 158 -9.73 15.48 6.64
C THR A 158 -10.67 16.59 6.16
N GLY A 159 -11.67 16.25 5.34
CA GLY A 159 -12.71 17.19 4.92
C GLY A 159 -13.41 17.82 6.12
N LEU A 160 -13.83 17.03 7.10
CA LEU A 160 -14.46 17.52 8.34
C LEU A 160 -13.52 18.41 9.18
N ALA A 161 -12.22 18.10 9.23
CA ALA A 161 -11.24 18.88 9.96
C ALA A 161 -10.94 20.24 9.30
N LEU A 162 -10.99 20.30 7.97
CA LEU A 162 -10.67 21.48 7.16
C LEU A 162 -11.89 22.37 6.86
N LEU A 163 -13.12 21.88 7.00
CA LEU A 163 -14.34 22.67 6.74
C LEU A 163 -14.43 23.92 7.64
N PRO A 164 -14.67 25.12 7.07
CA PRO A 164 -14.78 26.36 7.84
C PRO A 164 -16.11 26.42 8.62
N GLU A 165 -16.11 27.12 9.76
CA GLU A 165 -17.29 27.22 10.65
C GLU A 165 -18.50 27.87 9.97
N SER A 166 -18.26 28.74 8.99
CA SER A 166 -19.29 29.36 8.17
C SER A 166 -20.10 28.33 7.35
N ALA A 167 -19.50 27.24 6.86
CA ALA A 167 -20.19 26.26 6.03
C ALA A 167 -21.35 25.55 6.76
N PHE A 168 -21.26 25.38 8.08
CA PHE A 168 -22.33 24.80 8.89
C PHE A 168 -23.33 25.83 9.43
N ALA A 169 -22.91 27.10 9.58
CA ALA A 169 -23.85 28.19 9.84
C ALA A 169 -24.85 28.36 8.68
N TYR A 170 -24.38 28.18 7.44
CA TYR A 170 -25.24 28.14 6.24
C TYR A 170 -26.13 26.88 6.13
N ALA A 171 -25.74 25.75 6.73
CA ALA A 171 -26.58 24.55 6.76
C ALA A 171 -27.67 24.63 7.86
N ALA A 172 -27.41 25.37 8.94
CA ALA A 172 -28.36 25.58 10.03
C ALA A 172 -29.29 26.80 9.79
N ALA A 173 -28.86 27.78 9.02
CA ALA A 173 -29.69 28.88 8.56
C ALA A 173 -30.29 28.53 7.19
N THR A 174 -31.57 28.17 7.19
CA THR A 174 -32.45 27.96 6.03
C THR A 174 -31.89 28.46 4.69
N VAL A 175 -31.65 27.55 3.75
CA VAL A 175 -31.37 27.87 2.34
C VAL A 175 -32.59 28.60 1.76
N PRO A 176 -32.48 29.87 1.31
CA PRO A 176 -33.52 30.46 0.47
C PRO A 176 -33.55 29.67 -0.83
N ALA A 177 -34.72 29.14 -1.18
CA ALA A 177 -34.94 28.43 -2.44
C ALA A 177 -34.66 29.39 -3.62
N GLY A 178 -33.45 29.32 -4.20
CA GLY A 178 -33.13 30.14 -5.37
C GLY A 178 -31.68 30.22 -5.83
N THR A 179 -30.69 29.84 -5.02
CA THR A 179 -29.27 30.10 -5.35
C THR A 179 -28.38 28.87 -5.44
N ALA A 180 -28.95 27.67 -5.62
CA ALA A 180 -28.18 26.42 -5.72
C ALA A 180 -27.71 26.06 -7.15
N THR A 181 -27.93 26.92 -8.15
CA THR A 181 -27.61 26.59 -9.56
C THR A 181 -26.28 27.19 -10.06
N ALA A 182 -25.74 28.23 -9.42
CA ALA A 182 -24.52 28.88 -9.90
C ALA A 182 -23.23 28.25 -9.37
N SER A 183 -23.23 27.83 -8.10
CA SER A 183 -22.01 27.36 -7.41
C SER A 183 -21.64 25.90 -7.74
N THR A 184 -22.63 25.07 -8.09
CA THR A 184 -22.43 23.67 -8.50
C THR A 184 -21.88 23.57 -9.92
N ALA A 185 -22.25 24.50 -10.81
CA ALA A 185 -21.72 24.58 -12.18
C ALA A 185 -20.23 24.99 -12.23
N LEU A 186 -19.79 25.87 -11.33
CA LEU A 186 -18.40 26.33 -11.26
C LEU A 186 -17.43 25.26 -10.72
N LEU A 187 -17.87 24.43 -9.75
CA LEU A 187 -17.05 23.30 -9.28
C LEU A 187 -16.97 22.18 -10.33
N ALA A 188 -18.06 21.88 -11.04
CA ALA A 188 -18.06 20.90 -12.12
C ALA A 188 -17.15 21.33 -13.29
N ALA A 189 -17.13 22.62 -13.63
CA ALA A 189 -16.23 23.16 -14.65
C ALA A 189 -14.75 23.11 -14.24
N ALA A 190 -14.43 23.39 -12.96
CA ALA A 190 -13.05 23.33 -12.47
C ALA A 190 -12.48 21.91 -12.42
N LEU A 191 -13.32 20.89 -12.22
CA LEU A 191 -12.94 19.47 -12.24
C LEU A 191 -12.76 18.90 -13.65
N THR A 192 -13.28 19.56 -14.70
CA THR A 192 -13.12 19.13 -16.10
C THR A 192 -11.93 19.75 -16.83
N LEU A 193 -11.26 20.78 -16.25
CA LEU A 193 -10.14 21.49 -16.88
C LEU A 193 -8.75 21.04 -16.40
N SER A 194 -8.66 20.06 -15.50
CA SER A 194 -7.38 19.45 -15.09
C SER A 194 -7.16 18.10 -15.78
N SER A 195 -7.14 18.12 -17.12
CA SER A 195 -6.57 17.02 -17.90
C SER A 195 -5.06 16.97 -17.64
N PRO A 196 -4.47 15.81 -17.32
CA PRO A 196 -3.02 15.68 -17.29
C PRO A 196 -2.49 15.97 -18.71
N THR A 197 -1.63 16.97 -18.85
CA THR A 197 -0.83 17.11 -20.06
C THR A 197 0.00 15.86 -20.22
N SER A 198 -0.26 15.09 -21.27
CA SER A 198 0.55 13.95 -21.66
C SER A 198 1.99 14.40 -21.91
N VAL A 199 2.88 14.13 -20.97
CA VAL A 199 4.32 14.19 -21.21
C VAL A 199 4.63 12.99 -22.09
N ALA A 200 4.95 13.23 -23.36
CA ALA A 200 5.50 12.20 -24.24
C ALA A 200 6.91 11.87 -23.76
N ALA A 201 7.04 10.81 -22.95
CA ALA A 201 8.33 10.17 -22.74
C ALA A 201 8.71 9.44 -24.03
N GLN A 202 9.88 9.78 -24.60
CA GLN A 202 10.41 9.08 -25.75
C GLN A 202 10.83 7.67 -25.31
N PRO A 203 10.40 6.58 -26.00
CA PRO A 203 10.90 5.26 -25.69
C PRO A 203 12.36 5.18 -26.16
N LEU A 204 13.28 5.20 -25.20
CA LEU A 204 14.64 4.73 -25.42
C LEU A 204 14.52 3.22 -25.66
N GLY A 205 14.92 2.76 -26.85
CA GLY A 205 14.74 1.39 -27.31
C GLY A 205 15.28 0.36 -26.31
N LEU A 206 14.37 -0.29 -25.59
CA LEU A 206 14.65 -1.51 -24.86
C LEU A 206 14.60 -2.67 -25.86
N GLN A 207 15.73 -2.93 -26.53
CA GLN A 207 15.93 -4.23 -27.17
C GLN A 207 15.98 -5.32 -26.08
N GLY A 208 15.03 -6.25 -26.12
CA GLY A 208 15.21 -7.57 -25.50
C GLY A 208 14.24 -7.98 -24.38
N ALA A 209 12.98 -7.51 -24.37
CA ALA A 209 11.95 -8.23 -23.61
C ALA A 209 11.65 -9.55 -24.34
N GLN A 210 12.28 -10.65 -23.92
CA GLN A 210 11.90 -11.98 -24.37
C GLN A 210 10.80 -12.53 -23.46
N GLN A 211 9.74 -13.05 -24.08
CA GLN A 211 8.62 -13.69 -23.40
C GLN A 211 9.07 -15.05 -22.88
N GLU A 212 9.53 -15.09 -21.63
CA GLU A 212 9.98 -16.32 -20.98
C GLU A 212 8.81 -16.95 -20.23
N VAL A 213 8.26 -18.06 -20.76
CA VAL A 213 7.35 -18.93 -20.01
C VAL A 213 8.20 -19.78 -19.06
N ASN A 214 8.74 -19.16 -18.00
CA ASN A 214 9.56 -19.87 -17.00
C ASN A 214 8.83 -19.90 -15.66
N ILE A 215 7.96 -20.89 -15.51
CA ILE A 215 7.21 -21.13 -14.27
C ILE A 215 8.14 -21.85 -13.28
N PRO A 216 8.33 -21.33 -12.06
CA PRO A 216 9.17 -21.98 -11.07
C PRO A 216 8.57 -23.33 -10.67
N ALA A 217 9.42 -24.36 -10.64
CA ALA A 217 9.00 -25.74 -10.38
C ALA A 217 8.85 -26.06 -8.89
N SER A 218 9.39 -25.21 -7.99
CA SER A 218 9.36 -25.46 -6.55
C SER A 218 9.18 -24.18 -5.73
N ALA A 219 8.68 -24.33 -4.50
CA ALA A 219 8.59 -23.23 -3.53
C ALA A 219 9.97 -22.62 -3.21
N LEU A 220 11.02 -23.45 -3.21
CA LEU A 220 12.41 -23.00 -3.04
C LEU A 220 12.84 -22.08 -4.20
N GLU A 221 12.49 -22.44 -5.42
CA GLU A 221 12.79 -21.63 -6.61
C GLU A 221 12.07 -20.27 -6.58
N ILE A 222 10.80 -20.25 -6.16
CA ILE A 222 10.03 -19.01 -5.99
C ILE A 222 10.72 -18.09 -4.98
N ASP A 223 11.12 -18.64 -3.83
CA ASP A 223 11.80 -17.88 -2.78
C ASP A 223 13.15 -17.34 -3.26
N LEU A 224 13.94 -18.17 -3.93
CA LEU A 224 15.25 -17.78 -4.47
C LEU A 224 15.13 -16.64 -5.50
N ARG A 225 14.17 -16.70 -6.43
CA ARG A 225 13.90 -15.63 -7.41
C ARG A 225 13.53 -14.30 -6.75
N ARG A 226 12.88 -14.31 -5.58
CA ARG A 226 12.56 -13.10 -4.82
C ARG A 226 13.73 -12.58 -3.99
N SER A 227 14.66 -13.46 -3.64
CA SER A 227 15.84 -13.14 -2.83
C SER A 227 17.06 -12.68 -3.63
N LEU A 228 17.06 -12.85 -4.96
CA LEU A 228 18.14 -12.45 -5.84
C LEU A 228 17.78 -11.23 -6.68
N VAL A 229 18.79 -10.40 -6.96
CA VAL A 229 18.68 -9.19 -7.78
C VAL A 229 19.39 -9.43 -9.10
N CYS A 230 18.75 -9.04 -10.20
CA CYS A 230 19.37 -9.16 -11.51
C CYS A 230 20.52 -8.15 -11.64
N MET A 231 21.74 -8.65 -11.82
CA MET A 231 22.97 -7.85 -12.00
C MET A 231 23.20 -7.43 -13.46
N CYS A 232 22.12 -7.17 -14.19
CA CYS A 232 22.13 -6.77 -15.58
C CYS A 232 22.88 -5.43 -15.77
N GLY A 233 23.81 -5.38 -16.73
CA GLY A 233 24.59 -4.17 -17.05
C GLY A 233 23.90 -3.19 -18.00
N SER A 234 22.63 -3.43 -18.37
CA SER A 234 21.93 -2.63 -19.38
C SER A 234 21.75 -1.17 -18.90
N PRO A 235 21.97 -0.16 -19.77
CA PRO A 235 21.75 1.24 -19.43
C PRO A 235 20.30 1.47 -18.95
N GLY A 236 20.13 2.05 -17.76
CA GLY A 236 18.80 2.27 -17.17
C GLY A 236 18.20 1.07 -16.42
N CYS A 237 18.94 -0.03 -16.25
CA CYS A 237 18.52 -1.18 -15.43
C CYS A 237 18.55 -0.80 -13.94
N GLY A 238 17.38 -0.69 -13.31
CA GLY A 238 17.23 -0.31 -11.90
C GLY A 238 17.55 -1.41 -10.88
N LYS A 239 18.35 -2.43 -11.24
CA LYS A 239 18.66 -3.61 -10.40
C LYS A 239 17.40 -4.19 -9.72
N LYS A 240 16.44 -4.67 -10.52
CA LYS A 240 15.19 -5.28 -10.04
C LYS A 240 15.45 -6.69 -9.50
N ILE A 241 14.56 -7.18 -8.62
CA ILE A 241 14.58 -8.59 -8.19
C ILE A 241 14.35 -9.54 -9.37
N LEU A 242 14.94 -10.73 -9.30
CA LEU A 242 14.90 -11.73 -10.38
C LEU A 242 13.47 -12.22 -10.65
N ALA A 243 12.59 -12.17 -9.65
CA ALA A 243 11.16 -12.47 -9.81
C ALA A 243 10.42 -11.48 -10.74
N GLU A 244 10.88 -10.24 -10.86
CA GLU A 244 10.19 -9.16 -11.60
C GLU A 244 10.92 -8.72 -12.87
N CYS A 245 12.20 -9.09 -13.03
CA CYS A 245 13.03 -8.61 -14.13
C CYS A 245 12.81 -9.40 -15.43
N THR A 246 12.35 -8.79 -16.51
CA THR A 246 12.03 -9.51 -17.77
C THR A 246 13.13 -9.45 -18.83
N CYS A 247 14.39 -9.15 -18.46
CA CYS A 247 15.48 -9.05 -19.42
C CYS A 247 16.12 -10.41 -19.75
N VAL A 248 16.87 -10.48 -20.85
CA VAL A 248 17.55 -11.70 -21.32
C VAL A 248 18.51 -12.27 -20.27
N GLU A 249 19.25 -11.41 -19.57
CA GLU A 249 20.18 -11.85 -18.52
C GLU A 249 19.44 -12.46 -17.32
N ALA A 250 18.29 -11.89 -16.95
CA ALA A 250 17.43 -12.44 -15.91
C ALA A 250 16.88 -13.81 -16.31
N ALA A 251 16.51 -14.00 -17.59
CA ALA A 251 16.08 -15.30 -18.10
C ALA A 251 17.18 -16.36 -17.98
N ALA A 252 18.40 -16.04 -18.43
CA ALA A 252 19.55 -16.93 -18.29
C ALA A 252 19.83 -17.29 -16.82
N THR A 253 19.74 -16.30 -15.93
CA THR A 253 19.96 -16.50 -14.49
C THR A 253 18.88 -17.39 -13.87
N ARG A 254 17.61 -17.30 -14.30
CA ARG A 254 16.55 -18.18 -13.82
C ARG A 254 16.74 -19.63 -14.24
N GLU A 255 17.21 -19.87 -15.47
CA GLU A 255 17.48 -21.23 -15.92
C GLU A 255 18.68 -21.84 -15.18
N GLU A 256 19.73 -21.05 -14.92
CA GLU A 256 20.84 -21.47 -14.04
C GLU A 256 20.34 -21.84 -12.64
N LEU A 257 19.52 -20.96 -12.05
CA LEU A 257 18.95 -21.17 -10.71
C LEU A 257 18.08 -22.41 -10.63
N LYS A 258 17.29 -22.68 -11.67
CA LYS A 258 16.50 -23.92 -11.81
C LYS A 258 17.41 -25.16 -11.86
N GLY A 259 18.55 -25.08 -12.53
CA GLY A 259 19.59 -26.11 -12.52
C GLY A 259 20.13 -26.39 -11.12
N LEU A 260 20.51 -25.34 -10.39
CA LEU A 260 21.02 -25.46 -9.01
C LEU A 260 19.99 -26.07 -8.05
N VAL A 261 18.71 -25.70 -8.21
CA VAL A 261 17.62 -26.31 -7.42
C VAL A 261 17.42 -27.77 -7.78
N ALA A 262 17.51 -28.14 -9.06
CA ALA A 262 17.40 -29.53 -9.53
C ALA A 262 18.57 -30.41 -9.04
N GLU A 263 19.74 -29.83 -8.84
CA GLU A 263 20.91 -30.49 -8.21
C GLU A 263 20.74 -30.72 -6.70
N GLY A 264 19.69 -30.17 -6.09
CA GLY A 264 19.37 -30.35 -4.68
C GLY A 264 20.10 -29.40 -3.74
N LEU A 265 20.65 -28.28 -4.24
CA LEU A 265 21.25 -27.25 -3.39
C LEU A 265 20.20 -26.62 -2.48
N THR A 266 20.61 -26.34 -1.25
CA THR A 266 19.79 -25.60 -0.29
C THR A 266 19.78 -24.11 -0.62
N ARG A 267 18.79 -23.40 -0.07
CA ARG A 267 18.64 -21.95 -0.23
C ARG A 267 19.95 -21.19 0.02
N ASP A 268 20.59 -21.44 1.16
CA ASP A 268 21.78 -20.69 1.57
C ASP A 268 23.00 -21.03 0.71
N GLU A 269 23.10 -22.25 0.20
CA GLU A 269 24.15 -22.65 -0.74
C GLU A 269 24.01 -21.91 -2.08
N VAL A 270 22.78 -21.78 -2.60
CA VAL A 270 22.51 -21.00 -3.81
C VAL A 270 22.81 -19.51 -3.59
N LEU A 271 22.44 -18.93 -2.44
CA LEU A 271 22.76 -17.53 -2.16
C LEU A 271 24.27 -17.31 -2.07
N ARG A 272 25.02 -18.21 -1.40
CA ARG A 272 26.48 -18.14 -1.35
C ARG A 272 27.11 -18.28 -2.75
N PHE A 273 26.59 -19.18 -3.58
CA PHE A 273 27.04 -19.33 -4.96
C PHE A 273 26.95 -18.01 -5.73
N TYR A 274 25.82 -17.28 -5.63
CA TYR A 274 25.68 -15.99 -6.31
C TYR A 274 26.53 -14.88 -5.69
N VAL A 275 26.74 -14.88 -4.36
CA VAL A 275 27.67 -13.95 -3.71
C VAL A 275 29.10 -14.17 -4.19
N ASP A 276 29.54 -15.43 -4.28
CA ASP A 276 30.88 -15.79 -4.75
C ASP A 276 31.04 -15.47 -6.24
N LYS A 277 30.02 -15.76 -7.05
CA LYS A 277 29.99 -15.48 -8.50
C LYS A 277 30.11 -13.98 -8.80
N HIS A 278 29.47 -13.13 -8.01
CA HIS A 278 29.47 -11.68 -8.21
C HIS A 278 30.49 -10.93 -7.33
N GLY A 279 31.20 -11.64 -6.46
CA GLY A 279 32.21 -11.08 -5.54
C GLY A 279 31.65 -10.12 -4.47
N SER A 280 30.32 -10.03 -4.33
CA SER A 280 29.65 -9.12 -3.39
C SER A 280 28.22 -9.57 -3.09
N GLN A 281 27.66 -9.06 -1.99
CA GLN A 281 26.26 -9.31 -1.63
C GLN A 281 25.26 -8.46 -2.43
N GLU A 282 25.71 -7.69 -3.43
CA GLU A 282 24.81 -6.87 -4.26
C GLU A 282 23.82 -7.70 -5.09
N ALA A 283 24.16 -8.97 -5.35
CA ALA A 283 23.28 -9.92 -6.01
C ALA A 283 22.11 -10.37 -5.12
N LEU A 284 22.12 -10.03 -3.83
CA LEU A 284 21.07 -10.41 -2.87
C LEU A 284 20.12 -9.23 -2.64
N ALA A 285 18.82 -9.50 -2.63
CA ALA A 285 17.79 -8.52 -2.30
C ALA A 285 17.83 -8.12 -0.82
N MET A 286 18.34 -9.02 0.03
CA MET A 286 18.63 -8.76 1.44
C MET A 286 20.03 -9.26 1.78
N PRO A 287 20.81 -8.50 2.58
CA PRO A 287 22.10 -8.97 3.06
C PRO A 287 21.94 -10.23 3.91
N LEU A 288 22.92 -11.15 3.84
CA LEU A 288 22.91 -12.36 4.67
C LEU A 288 23.01 -11.98 6.16
N ASP A 289 22.26 -12.68 7.02
CA ASP A 289 22.22 -12.43 8.47
C ASP A 289 23.44 -13.04 9.22
N GLU A 290 24.64 -12.74 8.71
CA GLU A 290 25.92 -13.18 9.23
C GLU A 290 26.83 -11.96 9.52
N GLY A 291 27.70 -12.09 10.53
CA GLY A 291 28.72 -11.09 10.86
C GLY A 291 28.15 -9.72 11.27
N PHE A 292 28.65 -8.66 10.61
CA PHE A 292 28.32 -7.26 10.91
C PHE A 292 26.86 -6.90 10.60
N ASN A 293 26.20 -7.61 9.68
CA ASN A 293 24.82 -7.34 9.28
C ASN A 293 23.80 -7.56 10.42
N ARG A 294 24.14 -8.38 11.43
CA ARG A 294 23.32 -8.56 12.64
C ARG A 294 23.14 -7.30 13.46
N LEU A 295 24.07 -6.34 13.35
CA LEU A 295 23.94 -5.06 14.04
C LEU A 295 22.79 -4.22 13.49
N ALA A 296 22.46 -4.35 12.20
CA ALA A 296 21.31 -3.68 11.60
C ALA A 296 19.99 -4.18 12.23
N TRP A 297 19.92 -5.46 12.59
CA TRP A 297 18.77 -6.04 13.29
C TRP A 297 18.66 -5.61 14.76
N LEU A 298 19.76 -5.25 15.41
CA LEU A 298 19.75 -4.73 16.78
C LEU A 298 19.37 -3.24 16.87
N PHE A 299 19.58 -2.48 15.79
CA PHE A 299 19.32 -1.04 15.72
C PHE A 299 17.91 -0.61 16.20
N PRO A 300 16.79 -1.20 15.72
CA PRO A 300 15.46 -0.78 16.17
C PRO A 300 15.23 -1.01 17.67
N TYR A 301 15.78 -2.10 18.22
CA TYR A 301 15.70 -2.39 19.65
C TYR A 301 16.55 -1.43 20.48
N LEU A 302 17.76 -1.11 20.03
CA LEU A 302 18.63 -0.14 20.68
C LEU A 302 18.01 1.26 20.69
N LEU A 303 17.37 1.66 19.58
CA LEU A 303 16.67 2.94 19.47
C LEU A 303 15.46 3.00 20.41
N ALA A 304 14.66 1.93 20.48
CA ALA A 304 13.54 1.82 21.40
C ALA A 304 14.00 1.86 22.87
N ALA A 305 15.06 1.14 23.21
CA ALA A 305 15.65 1.15 24.55
C ALA A 305 16.18 2.54 24.93
N ALA A 306 16.91 3.21 24.02
CA ALA A 306 17.41 4.56 24.23
C ALA A 306 16.26 5.56 24.42
N ALA A 307 15.19 5.46 23.62
CA ALA A 307 13.99 6.28 23.77
C ALA A 307 13.30 6.06 25.12
N ALA A 308 13.17 4.81 25.56
CA ALA A 308 12.60 4.47 26.86
C ALA A 308 13.45 5.03 28.03
N VAL A 309 14.78 4.94 27.94
CA VAL A 309 15.69 5.52 28.93
C VAL A 309 15.59 7.05 28.96
N ALA A 310 15.53 7.71 27.79
CA ALA A 310 15.39 9.15 27.70
C ALA A 310 14.05 9.63 28.29
N LEU A 311 12.95 8.95 27.96
CA LEU A 311 11.62 9.23 28.51
C LEU A 311 11.57 9.00 30.03
N GLY A 312 12.13 7.90 30.51
CA GLY A 312 12.25 7.60 31.94
C GLY A 312 13.08 8.65 32.68
N GLY A 313 14.23 9.06 32.11
CA GLY A 313 15.06 10.13 32.65
C GLY A 313 14.35 11.49 32.70
N ALA A 314 13.60 11.83 31.65
CA ALA A 314 12.79 13.04 31.61
C ALA A 314 11.66 13.03 32.67
N LEU A 315 10.97 11.89 32.83
CA LEU A 315 9.95 11.70 33.86
C LEU A 315 10.53 11.79 35.28
N VAL A 316 11.67 11.16 35.54
CA VAL A 316 12.36 11.25 36.85
C VAL A 316 12.84 12.68 37.12
N ARG A 317 13.36 13.37 36.10
CA ARG A 317 13.78 14.77 36.24
C ARG A 317 12.59 15.70 36.50
N TRP A 318 11.46 15.48 35.84
CA TRP A 318 10.23 16.25 36.04
C TRP A 318 9.62 16.02 37.44
N THR A 319 9.57 14.77 37.90
CA THR A 319 9.08 14.45 39.25
C THR A 319 10.00 14.96 40.36
N ARG A 320 11.32 15.02 40.12
CA ARG A 320 12.29 15.61 41.06
C ARG A 320 12.29 17.13 41.08
N HIS A 321 12.00 17.79 39.95
CA HIS A 321 11.85 19.25 39.88
C HIS A 321 10.43 19.74 40.18
N GLY A 322 9.44 18.86 40.28
CA GLY A 322 8.08 19.15 40.76
C GLY A 322 7.96 19.32 42.27
N ARG A 323 9.07 19.60 42.98
CA ARG A 323 9.00 20.07 44.36
C ARG A 323 8.70 21.56 44.30
N GLU A 324 7.44 21.91 44.56
CA GLU A 324 7.01 23.30 44.69
C GLU A 324 8.04 24.06 45.54
N PRO A 325 8.50 25.25 45.11
CA PRO A 325 9.25 26.11 46.01
C PRO A 325 8.36 26.33 47.23
N GLN A 326 8.84 25.87 48.38
CA GLN A 326 8.23 26.16 49.66
C GLN A 326 8.03 27.67 49.70
N LEU A 327 6.77 28.14 49.66
CA LEU A 327 6.44 29.54 49.85
C LEU A 327 7.10 29.94 51.17
N THR A 328 8.23 30.63 51.07
CA THR A 328 8.83 31.29 52.21
C THR A 328 7.78 32.27 52.67
N THR A 329 7.17 32.01 53.82
CA THR A 329 6.41 32.99 54.60
C THR A 329 7.35 34.16 54.88
N GLY A 330 7.40 35.09 53.95
CA GLY A 330 8.16 36.32 53.93
C GLY A 330 7.38 37.20 52.97
N ASN A 331 6.60 38.18 53.42
CA ASN A 331 6.77 39.01 54.61
C ASN A 331 5.37 39.50 55.02
N ALA A 332 4.82 39.04 56.16
CA ALA A 332 3.46 39.40 56.60
C ALA A 332 3.22 40.91 56.68
N GLN A 333 4.29 41.70 56.80
CA GLN A 333 4.28 43.15 56.79
C GLN A 333 3.99 43.75 55.40
N ALA A 334 4.53 43.15 54.34
CA ALA A 334 4.31 43.61 52.97
C ALA A 334 2.88 43.29 52.48
N ASP A 335 2.35 42.14 52.90
CA ASP A 335 0.96 41.75 52.60
C ASP A 335 -0.03 42.66 53.33
N ALA A 336 0.24 43.00 54.60
CA ALA A 336 -0.60 43.93 55.37
C ALA A 336 -0.56 45.37 54.82
N GLU A 337 0.60 45.84 54.35
CA GLU A 337 0.73 47.15 53.70
C GLU A 337 -0.01 47.19 52.37
N PHE A 338 0.03 46.10 51.60
CA PHE A 338 -0.70 45.97 50.35
C PHE A 338 -2.23 45.94 50.55
N GLU A 339 -2.73 45.17 51.52
CA GLU A 339 -4.16 45.14 51.85
C GLU A 339 -4.66 46.51 52.34
N ALA A 340 -3.90 47.20 53.20
CA ALA A 340 -4.26 48.54 53.66
C ALA A 340 -4.36 49.55 52.51
N ARG A 341 -3.48 49.45 51.50
CA ARG A 341 -3.54 50.30 50.31
C ARG A 341 -4.74 49.98 49.42
N LEU A 342 -5.09 48.70 49.31
CA LEU A 342 -6.24 48.25 48.53
C LEU A 342 -7.57 48.73 49.13
N ASP A 343 -7.70 48.67 50.46
CA ASP A 343 -8.86 49.17 51.19
C ASP A 343 -9.05 50.70 51.04
N ASP A 344 -7.95 51.44 50.98
CA ASP A 344 -7.98 52.90 50.78
C ASP A 344 -8.40 53.26 49.33
N GLU A 345 -7.90 52.52 48.33
CA GLU A 345 -8.36 52.66 46.94
C GLU A 345 -9.85 52.31 46.80
N LEU A 346 -10.34 51.27 47.47
CA LEU A 346 -11.75 50.87 47.43
C LEU A 346 -12.68 51.90 48.08
N ARG A 347 -12.28 52.57 49.17
CA ARG A 347 -13.06 53.67 49.77
C ARG A 347 -13.18 54.90 48.89
N ASN A 348 -12.25 55.08 47.96
CA ASN A 348 -12.27 56.18 47.00
C ASN A 348 -13.12 55.88 45.75
N LEU A 349 -13.70 54.67 45.67
CA LEU A 349 -14.50 54.21 44.52
C LEU A 349 -16.02 54.21 44.78
N ASP A 350 -16.47 54.62 45.97
CA ASP A 350 -17.88 54.83 46.36
C ASP A 350 -18.23 56.33 46.48
#